data_AF-N1QCN3-F1
#
_entry.id   AF-N1QCN3-F1
#
_cell.length_a   1.000
_cell.length_b   1.000
_cell.length_c   1.000
_cell.angle_alpha   90.00
_cell.angle_beta   90.00
_cell.angle_gamma   90.00
#
_symmetry.space_group_name_H-M   'P 1'
#
loop_
_entity.id
_entity.type
_entity.pdbx_description
1 polymer ?
#
loop_
_entity_poly.entity_id
_entity_poly.type
_entity_poly.pdbx_seq_one_letter_code
_entity_poly.pdbx_strand_id
1 'polypeptide(L)'
;MLSFAALLAALAAVSAAPIEERQAPFEITMQAPWNSGAITEFQIHGSCNSSQKHQILTGLSEAIELAQHAKDHINRWGNSSEIYQKYFGHAPTIQALGAFDILVNGDKRNALFRCDDPDGNCALMPTWAGHWRGSNASSETVICPTSFFLRRPLSTVCAQGYNVRESSRLIFWASDFLHRAVFCS
;
A
#
# COMPACT_ATOMS: atom_id res chain seq x y z
N MET A 1 -47.53 63.94 -50.72
CA MET A 1 -46.40 63.71 -51.64
C MET A 1 -45.22 64.44 -51.00
N LEU A 2 -44.12 63.87 -50.47
CA LEU A 2 -43.34 62.64 -50.61
C LEU A 2 -42.83 62.26 -49.20
N SER A 3 -43.03 61.03 -48.72
CA SER A 3 -42.14 59.84 -48.80
C SER A 3 -41.12 59.69 -47.66
N PHE A 4 -41.49 58.78 -46.77
CA PHE A 4 -40.72 57.71 -46.12
C PHE A 4 -39.22 57.87 -45.79
N ALA A 5 -38.99 57.84 -44.48
CA ALA A 5 -37.89 57.21 -43.74
C ALA A 5 -36.98 56.28 -44.56
N ALA A 6 -35.68 56.58 -44.57
CA ALA A 6 -34.64 55.64 -45.01
C ALA A 6 -33.88 55.13 -43.78
N LEU A 7 -34.09 53.84 -43.52
CA LEU A 7 -33.49 53.05 -42.45
C LEU A 7 -31.97 52.90 -42.62
N LEU A 8 -31.30 52.77 -41.47
CA LEU A 8 -29.94 52.26 -41.31
C LEU A 8 -29.73 50.91 -42.01
N ALA A 9 -28.60 50.76 -42.69
CA ALA A 9 -28.06 49.45 -43.08
C ALA A 9 -26.58 49.38 -42.66
N ALA A 10 -26.33 48.99 -41.40
CA ALA A 10 -25.02 48.54 -40.97
C ALA A 10 -24.91 47.05 -41.34
N LEU A 11 -24.08 46.74 -42.34
CA LEU A 11 -23.74 45.36 -42.70
C LEU A 11 -22.87 44.76 -41.58
N ALA A 12 -23.47 43.93 -40.73
CA ALA A 12 -22.72 43.03 -39.87
C ALA A 12 -22.16 41.89 -40.74
N ALA A 13 -20.87 41.99 -41.11
CA ALA A 13 -20.15 40.86 -41.69
C ALA A 13 -19.96 39.81 -40.59
N VAL A 14 -20.85 38.80 -40.55
CA VAL A 14 -20.66 37.60 -39.73
C VAL A 14 -19.58 36.76 -40.43
N SER A 15 -18.33 36.93 -40.01
CA SER A 15 -17.26 36.03 -40.38
C SER A 15 -17.53 34.66 -39.74
N ALA A 16 -17.98 33.69 -40.54
CA ALA A 16 -18.02 32.30 -40.14
C ALA A 16 -16.58 31.85 -39.86
N ALA A 17 -16.27 31.54 -38.60
CA ALA A 17 -15.02 30.88 -38.25
C ALA A 17 -15.00 29.51 -38.96
N PRO A 18 -13.84 29.06 -39.48
CA PRO A 18 -13.73 27.71 -40.01
C PRO A 18 -14.10 26.72 -38.92
N ILE A 19 -15.02 25.81 -39.24
CA ILE A 19 -15.34 24.66 -38.39
C ILE A 19 -14.07 23.79 -38.40
N GLU A 20 -13.31 23.86 -37.33
CA GLU A 20 -12.15 23.02 -37.12
C GLU A 20 -12.61 21.56 -37.17
N GLU A 21 -11.95 20.77 -38.04
CA GLU A 21 -12.28 19.37 -38.26
C GLU A 21 -12.22 18.65 -36.91
N ARG A 22 -13.33 17.98 -36.55
CA ARG A 22 -13.44 17.24 -35.29
C ARG A 22 -12.26 16.27 -35.23
N GLN A 23 -11.48 16.32 -34.15
CA GLN A 23 -10.29 15.48 -33.94
C GLN A 23 -10.55 14.05 -34.47
N ALA A 24 -9.60 13.55 -35.27
CA ALA A 24 -9.65 12.20 -35.82
C ALA A 24 -10.03 11.20 -34.72
N PRO A 25 -10.80 10.14 -35.03
CA PRO A 25 -11.16 9.12 -34.06
C PRO A 25 -9.90 8.66 -33.33
N PHE A 26 -9.94 8.67 -32.00
CA PHE A 26 -8.86 8.11 -31.20
C PHE A 26 -8.60 6.68 -31.69
N GLU A 27 -7.40 6.43 -32.23
CA GLU A 27 -7.00 5.07 -32.56
C GLU A 27 -6.93 4.29 -31.26
N ILE A 28 -7.91 3.40 -31.04
CA ILE A 28 -7.85 2.42 -29.95
C ILE A 28 -6.78 1.40 -30.33
N THR A 29 -5.53 1.75 -30.04
CA THR A 29 -4.48 0.75 -30.00
C THR A 29 -4.81 -0.14 -28.81
N MET A 30 -4.93 -1.47 -29.01
CA MET A 30 -5.05 -2.42 -27.91
C MET A 30 -3.72 -2.46 -27.13
N GLN A 31 -3.49 -1.43 -26.32
CA GLN A 31 -2.39 -1.39 -25.36
C GLN A 31 -2.70 -2.40 -24.26
N ALA A 32 -1.65 -3.08 -23.78
CA ALA A 32 -1.76 -3.92 -22.61
C ALA A 32 -2.34 -3.12 -21.43
N PRO A 33 -3.15 -3.74 -20.55
CA PRO A 33 -3.61 -3.10 -19.33
C PRO A 33 -2.44 -2.52 -18.53
N TRP A 34 -2.64 -1.37 -17.88
CA TRP A 34 -1.58 -0.70 -17.10
C TRP A 34 -1.00 -1.59 -15.99
N ASN A 35 -1.78 -2.57 -15.52
CA ASN A 35 -1.42 -3.54 -14.49
C ASN A 35 -0.96 -4.90 -15.05
N SER A 36 -0.65 -4.98 -16.35
CA SER A 36 -0.17 -6.24 -16.95
C SER A 36 1.09 -6.74 -16.24
N GLY A 37 1.02 -7.96 -15.68
CA GLY A 37 2.12 -8.58 -14.93
C GLY A 37 2.24 -8.16 -13.46
N ALA A 38 1.32 -7.35 -12.93
CA ALA A 38 1.32 -6.98 -11.52
C ALA A 38 1.15 -8.21 -10.62
N ILE A 39 1.91 -8.29 -9.53
CA ILE A 39 1.76 -9.33 -8.51
C ILE A 39 1.00 -8.73 -7.33
N THR A 40 -0.15 -9.29 -6.99
CA THR A 40 -1.01 -8.78 -5.90
C THR A 40 -0.80 -9.51 -4.57
N GLU A 41 -0.07 -10.62 -4.58
CA GLU A 41 0.17 -11.46 -3.41
C GLU A 41 1.65 -11.46 -3.01
N PHE A 42 1.90 -11.49 -1.71
CA PHE A 42 3.26 -11.63 -1.19
C PHE A 42 3.87 -12.98 -1.57
N GLN A 43 5.15 -12.95 -1.95
CA GLN A 43 5.85 -14.15 -2.37
C GLN A 43 6.50 -14.82 -1.17
N ILE A 44 6.38 -16.15 -1.08
CA ILE A 44 7.03 -16.96 -0.04
C ILE A 44 8.04 -17.89 -0.72
N HIS A 45 9.29 -17.79 -0.31
CA HIS A 45 10.40 -18.59 -0.82
C HIS A 45 10.24 -20.07 -0.43
N GLY A 46 10.74 -20.97 -1.29
CA GLY A 46 10.63 -22.42 -1.12
C GLY A 46 11.36 -23.00 0.11
N SER A 47 12.18 -22.19 0.78
CA SER A 47 12.80 -22.52 2.08
C SER A 47 11.79 -22.75 3.21
N CYS A 48 10.57 -22.22 3.07
CA CYS A 48 9.53 -22.31 4.09
C CYS A 48 8.72 -23.61 3.93
N ASN A 49 8.56 -24.37 5.01
CA ASN A 49 7.65 -25.52 5.01
C ASN A 49 6.17 -25.07 4.99
N SER A 50 5.25 -26.01 4.78
CA SER A 50 3.81 -25.72 4.66
C SER A 50 3.22 -24.96 5.85
N SER A 51 3.63 -25.31 7.08
CA SER A 51 3.15 -24.64 8.30
C SER A 51 3.69 -23.22 8.43
N GLN A 52 4.98 -23.02 8.13
CA GLN A 52 5.60 -21.69 8.13
C GLN A 52 4.94 -20.80 7.08
N LYS A 53 4.77 -21.32 5.86
CA LYS A 53 4.09 -20.61 4.76
C LYS A 53 2.68 -20.20 5.16
N HIS A 54 1.92 -21.09 5.79
CA HIS A 54 0.58 -20.77 6.27
C HIS A 54 0.58 -19.63 7.29
N GLN A 55 1.43 -19.71 8.33
CA GLN A 55 1.51 -18.65 9.35
C GLN A 55 1.90 -17.29 8.76
N ILE A 56 2.89 -17.27 7.85
CA ILE A 56 3.32 -16.03 7.19
C ILE A 56 2.18 -15.44 6.36
N LEU A 57 1.53 -16.24 5.51
CA LEU A 57 0.43 -15.76 4.67
C LEU A 57 -0.77 -15.26 5.49
N THR A 58 -1.14 -15.96 6.57
CA THR A 58 -2.15 -15.50 7.50
C THR A 58 -1.76 -14.15 8.11
N GLY A 59 -0.53 -14.04 8.63
CA GLY A 59 -0.04 -12.80 9.21
C GLY A 59 0.02 -11.63 8.23
N LEU A 60 0.38 -11.87 6.97
CA LEU A 60 0.40 -10.86 5.91
C LEU A 60 -1.01 -10.40 5.53
N SER A 61 -1.98 -11.32 5.48
CA SER A 61 -3.39 -10.96 5.30
C SER A 61 -3.89 -10.07 6.43
N GLU A 62 -3.62 -10.44 7.68
CA GLU A 62 -3.97 -9.64 8.86
C GLU A 62 -3.23 -8.28 8.85
N ALA A 63 -2.00 -8.21 8.34
CA ALA A 63 -1.27 -6.96 8.18
C ALA A 63 -1.93 -6.02 7.16
N ILE A 64 -2.45 -6.56 6.05
CA ILE A 64 -3.24 -5.80 5.06
C ILE A 64 -4.50 -5.25 5.73
N GLU A 65 -5.21 -6.05 6.53
CA GLU A 65 -6.39 -5.59 7.27
C GLU A 65 -6.07 -4.42 8.22
N LEU A 66 -4.96 -4.53 8.98
CA LEU A 66 -4.50 -3.44 9.84
C LEU A 66 -4.14 -2.17 9.06
N ALA A 67 -3.43 -2.32 7.94
CA ALA A 67 -3.07 -1.20 7.08
C ALA A 67 -4.30 -0.52 6.46
N GLN A 68 -5.27 -1.32 6.01
CA GLN A 68 -6.52 -0.81 5.46
C GLN A 68 -7.31 -0.03 6.53
N HIS A 69 -7.44 -0.59 7.75
CA HIS A 69 -8.08 0.11 8.86
C HIS A 69 -7.37 1.43 9.22
N ALA A 70 -6.03 1.45 9.24
CA ALA A 70 -5.25 2.67 9.47
C ALA A 70 -5.49 3.71 8.36
N LYS A 71 -5.53 3.28 7.10
CA LYS A 71 -5.83 4.11 5.93
C LYS A 71 -7.21 4.74 6.03
N ASP A 72 -8.23 3.96 6.39
CA ASP A 72 -9.60 4.44 6.55
C ASP A 72 -9.75 5.44 7.68
N HIS A 73 -9.07 5.20 8.81
CA HIS A 73 -9.00 6.14 9.92
C HIS A 73 -8.36 7.47 9.51
N ILE A 74 -7.23 7.44 8.78
CA ILE A 74 -6.57 8.64 8.27
C ILE A 74 -7.46 9.38 7.28
N ASN A 75 -8.14 8.69 6.36
CA ASN A 75 -9.07 9.31 5.42
C ASN A 75 -10.26 9.98 6.13
N ARG A 76 -10.72 9.39 7.24
CA ARG A 76 -11.88 9.91 7.98
C ARG A 76 -11.54 11.12 8.83
N TRP A 77 -10.42 11.09 9.56
CA TRP A 77 -10.11 12.10 10.58
C TRP A 77 -8.87 12.93 10.25
N GLY A 78 -7.99 12.41 9.41
CA GLY A 78 -6.74 13.08 9.05
C GLY A 78 -5.94 13.50 10.28
N ASN A 79 -5.40 14.71 10.24
CA ASN A 79 -4.56 15.24 11.32
C ASN A 79 -5.35 15.61 12.59
N SER A 80 -6.69 15.69 12.57
CA SER A 80 -7.46 16.03 13.79
C SER A 80 -7.56 14.88 14.78
N SER A 81 -7.17 13.66 14.38
CA SER A 81 -7.17 12.51 15.28
C SER A 81 -6.01 12.56 16.26
N GLU A 82 -6.33 12.42 17.55
CA GLU A 82 -5.33 12.24 18.62
C GLU A 82 -4.43 11.02 18.37
N ILE A 83 -4.96 9.96 17.77
CA ILE A 83 -4.19 8.76 17.42
C ILE A 83 -3.20 9.09 16.30
N TYR A 84 -3.64 9.84 15.29
CA TYR A 84 -2.74 10.25 14.21
C TYR A 84 -1.62 11.15 14.74
N GLN A 85 -1.97 12.18 15.51
CA GLN A 85 -1.00 13.10 16.11
C GLN A 85 -0.03 12.39 17.05
N LYS A 86 -0.46 11.35 17.75
CA LYS A 86 0.43 10.55 18.61
C LYS A 86 1.57 9.87 17.85
N TYR A 87 1.33 9.39 16.63
CA TYR A 87 2.33 8.65 15.85
C TYR A 87 3.04 9.50 14.79
N PHE A 88 2.35 10.49 14.23
CA PHE A 88 2.84 11.29 13.10
C PHE A 88 2.90 12.79 13.41
N GLY A 89 2.48 13.22 14.61
CA GLY A 89 2.44 14.64 14.98
C GLY A 89 1.56 15.47 14.06
N HIS A 90 2.04 16.68 13.74
CA HIS A 90 1.36 17.62 12.85
C HIS A 90 1.75 17.42 11.37
N ALA A 91 2.40 16.29 11.03
CA ALA A 91 2.80 16.02 9.65
C ALA A 91 1.57 15.87 8.72
N PRO A 92 1.69 16.26 7.45
CA PRO A 92 0.66 15.97 6.45
C PRO A 92 0.35 14.48 6.38
N THR A 93 -0.91 14.13 6.07
CA THR A 93 -1.40 12.75 6.07
C THR A 93 -0.97 11.93 4.87
N ILE A 94 -0.55 12.59 3.79
CA ILE A 94 -0.30 11.99 2.48
C ILE A 94 0.78 10.90 2.57
N GLN A 95 1.86 11.13 3.33
CA GLN A 95 2.96 10.17 3.45
C GLN A 95 2.51 8.89 4.18
N ALA A 96 1.82 9.04 5.31
CA ALA A 96 1.30 7.90 6.06
C ALA A 96 0.24 7.14 5.23
N LEU A 97 -0.66 7.86 4.58
CA LEU A 97 -1.68 7.29 3.72
C LEU A 97 -1.06 6.51 2.56
N GLY A 98 -0.07 7.08 1.87
CA GLY A 98 0.64 6.44 0.76
C GLY A 98 1.40 5.19 1.19
N ALA A 99 2.05 5.22 2.36
CA ALA A 99 2.74 4.04 2.89
C ALA A 99 1.76 2.86 3.15
N PHE A 100 0.61 3.14 3.76
CA PHE A 100 -0.42 2.11 3.94
C PHE A 100 -1.05 1.69 2.61
N ASP A 101 -1.22 2.61 1.65
CA ASP A 101 -1.79 2.29 0.35
C ASP A 101 -0.89 1.38 -0.49
N ILE A 102 0.43 1.61 -0.49
CA ILE A 102 1.39 0.70 -1.13
C ILE A 102 1.29 -0.71 -0.53
N LEU A 103 1.15 -0.81 0.79
CA LEU A 103 1.01 -2.10 1.45
C LEU A 103 -0.29 -2.81 1.04
N VAL A 104 -1.41 -2.10 0.97
CA VAL A 104 -2.70 -2.69 0.60
C VAL A 104 -2.78 -2.99 -0.90
N ASN A 105 -2.43 -2.02 -1.75
CA ASN A 105 -2.76 -2.00 -3.18
C ASN A 105 -1.54 -2.11 -4.11
N GLY A 106 -0.32 -1.91 -3.61
CA GLY A 106 0.90 -1.91 -4.44
C GLY A 106 1.25 -3.28 -5.03
N ASP A 107 2.13 -3.29 -6.02
CA ASP A 107 2.71 -4.53 -6.57
C ASP A 107 3.65 -5.18 -5.53
N LYS A 108 3.44 -6.48 -5.29
CA LYS A 108 4.12 -7.29 -4.28
C LYS A 108 5.30 -8.09 -4.84
N ARG A 109 5.65 -7.90 -6.13
CA ARG A 109 6.78 -8.59 -6.79
C ARG A 109 8.10 -8.44 -6.04
N ASN A 110 8.34 -7.30 -5.40
CA ASN A 110 9.59 -7.01 -4.71
C ASN A 110 9.53 -7.33 -3.20
N ALA A 111 8.55 -8.14 -2.76
CA ALA A 111 8.38 -8.53 -1.37
C ALA A 111 8.38 -10.06 -1.22
N LEU A 112 9.59 -10.64 -1.13
CA LEU A 112 9.82 -12.07 -0.93
C LEU A 112 10.16 -12.38 0.53
N PHE A 113 9.40 -13.26 1.16
CA PHE A 113 9.65 -13.75 2.52
C PHE A 113 10.28 -15.13 2.49
N ARG A 114 11.31 -15.34 3.31
CA ARG A 114 12.06 -16.61 3.36
C ARG A 114 12.29 -17.08 4.79
N CYS A 115 12.56 -18.37 4.94
CA CYS A 115 12.68 -19.05 6.24
C CYS A 115 14.06 -19.66 6.49
N ASP A 116 14.90 -19.71 5.45
CA ASP A 116 16.33 -19.94 5.59
C ASP A 116 17.05 -18.64 5.99
N ASP A 117 18.28 -18.75 6.49
CA ASP A 117 19.08 -17.63 6.96
C ASP A 117 20.39 -17.52 6.16
N PRO A 118 20.34 -17.04 4.90
CA PRO A 118 21.53 -17.01 4.04
C PRO A 118 22.66 -16.14 4.59
N ASP A 119 22.31 -15.10 5.36
CA ASP A 119 23.27 -14.16 5.92
C ASP A 119 23.73 -14.57 7.34
N GLY A 120 23.14 -15.61 7.93
CA GLY A 120 23.50 -16.10 9.27
C GLY A 120 23.08 -15.19 10.44
N ASN A 121 22.32 -14.13 10.17
CA ASN A 121 21.96 -13.13 11.19
C ASN A 121 20.99 -13.69 12.25
N CYS A 122 20.10 -14.62 11.88
CA CYS A 122 19.22 -15.25 12.86
C CYS A 122 20.01 -16.12 13.84
N ALA A 123 21.09 -16.78 13.38
CA ALA A 123 21.97 -17.56 14.24
C ALA A 123 22.81 -16.66 15.16
N LEU A 124 23.32 -15.54 14.65
CA LEU A 124 24.08 -14.56 15.43
C LEU A 124 23.21 -13.82 16.45
N MET A 125 21.94 -13.57 16.11
CA MET A 125 20.99 -12.81 16.91
C MET A 125 19.73 -13.65 17.18
N PRO A 126 19.78 -14.64 18.10
CA PRO A 126 18.71 -15.61 18.31
C PRO A 126 17.39 -14.99 18.80
N THR A 127 17.44 -13.79 19.35
CA THR A 127 16.25 -13.02 19.79
C THR A 127 15.56 -12.28 18.65
N TRP A 128 16.17 -12.22 17.47
CA TRP A 128 15.55 -11.56 16.32
C TRP A 128 14.39 -12.38 15.77
N ALA A 129 13.31 -11.67 15.46
CA ALA A 129 12.14 -12.23 14.79
C ALA A 129 12.37 -12.41 13.28
N GLY A 130 13.34 -11.71 12.72
CA GLY A 130 13.60 -11.67 11.29
C GLY A 130 14.43 -10.46 10.93
N HIS A 131 14.98 -10.44 9.73
CA HIS A 131 15.81 -9.33 9.25
C HIS A 131 15.58 -9.09 7.75
N TRP A 132 15.80 -7.85 7.33
CA TRP A 132 15.86 -7.47 5.93
C TRP A 132 17.29 -7.68 5.43
N ARG A 133 17.46 -8.25 4.23
CA ARG A 133 18.78 -8.66 3.72
C ARG A 133 19.62 -7.49 3.17
N GLY A 134 19.09 -6.27 3.18
CA GLY A 134 19.85 -5.09 2.78
C GLY A 134 20.33 -5.14 1.33
N SER A 135 21.58 -4.75 1.09
CA SER A 135 22.19 -4.76 -0.24
C SER A 135 22.43 -6.15 -0.82
N ASN A 136 22.39 -7.21 -0.01
CA ASN A 136 22.56 -8.59 -0.51
C ASN A 136 21.33 -9.06 -1.31
N ALA A 137 20.13 -8.63 -0.89
CA ALA A 137 18.88 -8.86 -1.61
C ALA A 137 17.78 -7.92 -1.06
N SER A 138 17.64 -6.73 -1.65
CA SER A 138 16.77 -5.67 -1.12
C SER A 138 15.28 -6.01 -1.11
N SER A 139 14.86 -6.98 -1.92
CA SER A 139 13.47 -7.45 -2.00
C SER A 139 13.16 -8.61 -1.06
N GLU A 140 14.13 -9.02 -0.23
CA GLU A 140 14.01 -10.21 0.59
C GLU A 140 14.02 -9.92 2.09
N THR A 141 13.08 -10.56 2.78
CA THR A 141 12.98 -10.54 4.24
C THR A 141 13.07 -11.97 4.78
N VAL A 142 14.01 -12.19 5.68
CA VAL A 142 14.20 -13.45 6.41
C VAL A 142 13.33 -13.44 7.66
N ILE A 143 12.57 -14.51 7.87
CA ILE A 143 11.81 -14.78 9.09
C ILE A 143 12.58 -15.81 9.92
N CYS A 144 13.07 -15.38 11.07
CA CYS A 144 13.86 -16.23 11.96
C CYS A 144 12.96 -17.25 12.69
N PRO A 145 13.51 -18.41 13.10
CA PRO A 145 12.76 -19.46 13.81
C PRO A 145 11.95 -18.95 15.00
N THR A 146 12.53 -18.02 15.77
CA THR A 146 11.91 -17.39 16.94
C THR A 146 10.52 -16.81 16.67
N SER A 147 10.26 -16.30 15.46
CA SER A 147 8.94 -15.76 15.11
C SER A 147 7.84 -16.81 15.13
N PHE A 148 8.11 -18.02 14.64
CA PHE A 148 7.12 -19.09 14.58
C PHE A 148 6.70 -19.64 15.95
N PHE A 149 7.46 -19.32 17.00
CA PHE A 149 7.15 -19.71 18.37
C PHE A 149 6.52 -18.58 19.18
N LEU A 150 6.93 -17.34 18.94
CA LEU A 150 6.51 -16.19 19.74
C LEU A 150 5.32 -15.43 19.15
N ARG A 151 5.19 -15.42 17.82
CA ARG A 151 4.19 -14.60 17.14
C ARG A 151 2.83 -15.25 17.19
N ARG A 152 1.81 -14.41 17.38
CA ARG A 152 0.40 -14.81 17.49
C ARG A 152 -0.43 -14.21 16.35
N PRO A 153 -1.51 -14.87 15.93
CA PRO A 153 -2.47 -14.27 14.99
C PRO A 153 -3.27 -13.15 15.67
N LEU A 154 -3.75 -12.19 14.87
CA LEU A 154 -4.49 -11.01 15.34
C LEU A 154 -5.81 -11.37 16.04
N SER A 155 -6.39 -12.53 15.70
CA SER A 155 -7.58 -13.08 16.37
C SER A 155 -7.40 -13.28 17.88
N THR A 156 -6.16 -13.26 18.39
CA THR A 156 -5.84 -13.44 19.81
C THR A 156 -5.61 -12.14 20.57
N VAL A 157 -5.78 -10.95 19.94
CA VAL A 157 -5.52 -9.65 20.57
C VAL A 157 -6.31 -9.44 21.86
N CYS A 158 -7.52 -9.99 22.01
CA CYS A 158 -8.28 -9.89 23.25
C CYS A 158 -8.38 -11.23 23.99
N ALA A 159 -7.58 -12.21 23.59
CA ALA A 159 -7.56 -13.54 24.17
C ALA A 159 -6.33 -13.72 25.07
N GLN A 160 -6.30 -14.83 25.83
CA GLN A 160 -5.11 -15.26 26.57
C GLN A 160 -4.56 -14.21 27.56
N GLY A 161 -5.43 -13.35 28.09
CA GLY A 161 -5.06 -12.28 29.03
C GLY A 161 -4.25 -11.14 28.41
N TYR A 162 -4.22 -11.00 27.08
CA TYR A 162 -3.54 -9.86 26.45
C TYR A 162 -4.26 -8.55 26.75
N ASN A 163 -3.51 -7.57 27.26
CA ASN A 163 -3.99 -6.22 27.50
C ASN A 163 -3.43 -5.28 26.43
N VAL A 164 -4.29 -4.74 25.57
CA VAL A 164 -3.90 -3.86 24.45
C VAL A 164 -3.13 -2.61 24.89
N ARG A 165 -3.37 -2.13 26.12
CA ARG A 165 -2.72 -0.94 26.66
C ARG A 165 -1.32 -1.23 27.21
N GLU A 166 -1.14 -2.40 27.83
CA GLU A 166 0.05 -2.72 28.65
C GLU A 166 1.00 -3.72 27.97
N SER A 167 0.48 -4.58 27.11
CA SER A 167 1.24 -5.64 26.45
C SER A 167 1.94 -5.16 25.17
N SER A 168 3.01 -5.87 24.80
CA SER A 168 3.78 -5.56 23.59
C SER A 168 2.99 -5.86 22.32
N ARG A 169 2.86 -4.86 21.44
CA ARG A 169 2.20 -5.01 20.13
C ARG A 169 3.01 -5.83 19.14
N LEU A 170 4.30 -6.05 19.40
CA LEU A 170 5.19 -6.78 18.50
C LEU A 170 4.92 -8.29 18.51
N ILE A 171 4.11 -8.80 19.45
CA ILE A 171 3.85 -10.24 19.52
C ILE A 171 2.92 -10.74 18.41
N PHE A 172 2.29 -9.87 17.63
CA PHE A 172 1.40 -10.30 16.55
C PHE A 172 2.13 -10.35 15.21
N TRP A 173 1.78 -11.35 14.40
CA TRP A 173 2.30 -11.44 13.04
C TRP A 173 1.97 -10.18 12.22
N ALA A 174 0.72 -9.72 12.30
CA ALA A 174 0.23 -8.59 11.53
C ALA A 174 1.05 -7.30 11.75
N SER A 175 1.39 -6.99 13.01
CA SER A 175 2.17 -5.79 13.35
C SER A 175 3.64 -5.92 12.97
N ASP A 176 4.23 -7.11 13.14
CA ASP A 176 5.61 -7.39 12.73
C ASP A 176 5.75 -7.32 11.20
N PHE A 177 4.79 -7.86 10.44
CA PHE A 177 4.80 -7.73 8.98
C PHE A 177 4.50 -6.33 8.50
N LEU A 178 3.62 -5.58 9.16
CA LEU A 178 3.42 -4.16 8.86
C LEU A 178 4.73 -3.37 9.03
N HIS A 179 5.53 -3.67 10.06
CA HIS A 179 6.84 -3.06 10.24
C HIS A 179 7.82 -3.44 9.12
N ARG A 180 7.81 -4.69 8.65
CA ARG A 180 8.76 -5.21 7.65
C ARG A 180 8.41 -4.81 6.22
N ALA A 181 7.13 -4.90 5.86
CA ALA A 181 6.67 -4.75 4.49
C ALA A 181 6.81 -3.29 3.98
N VAL A 182 6.87 -2.32 4.88
CA VAL A 182 7.21 -0.92 4.55
C VAL A 182 8.66 -0.78 4.01
N PHE A 183 9.55 -1.76 4.25
CA PHE A 183 10.92 -1.76 3.73
C PHE A 183 11.12 -2.60 2.45
N CYS A 184 10.12 -3.37 2.02
CA CYS A 184 10.18 -4.17 0.79
C CYS A 184 9.58 -3.46 -0.45
N SER A 185 9.25 -2.16 -0.30
CA SER A 185 8.63 -1.33 -1.35
C SER A 185 9.67 -0.48 -2.07
#